data_AF-A0A9N9P397-F1
#
_entry.id   AF-A0A9N9P397-F1
#
_cell.length_a   1.000
_cell.length_b   1.000
_cell.length_c   1.000
_cell.angle_alpha   90.00
_cell.angle_beta   90.00
_cell.angle_gamma   90.00
#
_symmetry.space_group_name_H-M   'P 1'
#
loop_
_entity.id
_entity.type
_entity.pdbx_description
1 polymer ?
#
loop_
_entity_poly.entity_id
_entity_poly.type
_entity_poly.pdbx_seq_one_letter_code
_entity_poly.pdbx_strand_id
1 'polypeptide(L)'
;MAYSKFFKELIKKCWNANPSERPNARKIVIILGNILKKIRTKELDIPKLTKISSVEDEPLPAENMNSKSIYTSRLLTSTVYEA
;
A
#
# COMPACT_ATOMS: atom_id res chain seq x y z
N MET A 1 -13.71 14.32 -0.76
CA MET A 1 -12.25 14.39 -0.93
C MET A 1 -11.90 14.20 -2.41
N ALA A 2 -11.39 15.23 -3.08
CA ALA A 2 -10.91 15.10 -4.45
C ALA A 2 -9.44 14.65 -4.42
N TYR A 3 -9.17 13.37 -4.73
CA TYR A 3 -7.80 12.90 -4.95
C TYR A 3 -7.21 13.58 -6.18
N SER A 4 -5.96 14.07 -6.08
CA SER A 4 -5.30 14.67 -7.24
C SER A 4 -5.21 13.64 -8.37
N LYS A 5 -5.37 14.10 -9.62
CA LYS A 5 -5.31 13.26 -10.83
C LYS A 5 -4.06 12.37 -10.85
N PHE A 6 -2.93 12.92 -10.40
CA PHE A 6 -1.63 12.24 -10.33
C PHE A 6 -1.64 11.05 -9.37
N PHE A 7 -2.21 11.20 -8.18
CA PHE A 7 -2.32 10.09 -7.23
C PHE A 7 -3.29 9.02 -7.73
N LYS A 8 -4.42 9.42 -8.35
CA LYS A 8 -5.37 8.46 -8.92
C LYS A 8 -4.75 7.61 -10.02
N GLU A 9 -3.93 8.20 -10.89
CA GLU A 9 -3.21 7.46 -11.93
C GLU A 9 -2.13 6.53 -11.36
N LEU A 10 -1.39 6.98 -10.34
CA LEU A 10 -0.40 6.14 -9.66
C LEU A 10 -1.06 4.93 -9.00
N ILE A 11 -2.14 5.14 -8.24
CA ILE A 11 -2.88 4.06 -7.58
C ILE A 11 -3.42 3.06 -8.61
N LYS A 12 -3.99 3.53 -9.73
CA LYS A 12 -4.46 2.64 -10.81
C LYS A 12 -3.34 1.75 -11.36
N LYS A 13 -2.12 2.28 -11.55
CA LYS A 13 -0.96 1.49 -12.00
C LYS A 13 -0.53 0.48 -10.94
N CYS A 14 -0.54 0.84 -9.66
CA CYS A 14 -0.21 -0.07 -8.56
C CYS A 14 -1.23 -1.20 -8.40
N TRP A 15 -2.51 -0.93 -8.67
CA TRP A 15 -3.61 -1.91 -8.63
C TRP A 15 -3.87 -2.59 -9.97
N ASN A 16 -2.89 -2.67 -10.87
CA ASN A 16 -3.06 -3.44 -12.09
C ASN A 16 -3.30 -4.92 -11.76
N ALA A 17 -4.30 -5.53 -12.42
CA ALA A 17 -4.61 -6.96 -12.26
C ALA A 17 -3.41 -7.84 -12.64
N ASN A 18 -2.68 -7.45 -13.68
CA ASN A 18 -1.45 -8.09 -14.10
C ASN A 18 -0.27 -7.62 -13.22
N PRO A 19 0.37 -8.52 -12.44
CA PRO A 19 1.50 -8.14 -11.57
C PRO A 19 2.69 -7.57 -12.34
N SER A 20 2.94 -8.03 -13.56
CA SER A 20 4.07 -7.57 -14.39
C SER A 20 3.91 -6.12 -14.87
N GLU A 21 2.68 -5.60 -14.87
CA GLU A 21 2.39 -4.20 -15.23
C GLU A 21 2.45 -3.25 -14.02
N ARG A 22 2.53 -3.79 -12.79
CA ARG A 22 2.66 -2.97 -11.59
C ARG A 22 4.06 -2.33 -11.55
N PRO A 23 4.17 -1.05 -11.18
CA PRO A 23 5.47 -0.42 -11.01
C PRO A 23 6.19 -1.02 -9.80
N ASN A 24 7.50 -1.24 -9.93
CA ASN A 24 8.34 -1.57 -8.77
C ASN A 24 8.54 -0.36 -7.85
N ALA A 25 9.04 -0.60 -6.65
CA ALA A 25 9.26 0.44 -5.65
C ALA A 25 10.14 1.60 -6.15
N ARG A 26 11.20 1.32 -6.94
CA ARG A 26 12.07 2.37 -7.50
C ARG A 26 11.29 3.30 -8.44
N LYS A 27 10.45 2.75 -9.31
CA LYS A 27 9.57 3.55 -10.20
C LYS A 27 8.58 4.39 -9.41
N ILE A 28 8.00 3.84 -8.35
CA ILE A 28 7.06 4.56 -7.47
C ILE A 28 7.74 5.77 -6.82
N VAL A 29 8.94 5.58 -6.25
CA VAL A 29 9.73 6.67 -5.63
C VAL A 29 10.00 7.80 -6.62
N ILE A 30 10.38 7.48 -7.86
CA ILE A 30 10.63 8.48 -8.91
C ILE A 30 9.34 9.26 -9.24
N ILE A 31 8.21 8.57 -9.41
CA ILE A 31 6.93 9.21 -9.72
C ILE A 31 6.50 10.15 -8.59
N LEU A 32 6.57 9.68 -7.34
CA LEU A 32 6.24 10.49 -6.16
C LEU A 32 7.16 11.70 -6.01
N GLY A 33 8.47 11.52 -6.22
CA GLY A 33 9.44 12.62 -6.20
C GLY A 33 9.12 13.70 -7.23
N ASN A 34 8.73 13.31 -8.45
CA ASN A 34 8.31 14.25 -9.49
C ASN A 34 7.03 15.02 -9.10
N ILE A 35 6.04 14.34 -8.52
CA ILE A 35 4.81 14.98 -8.05
C ILE A 35 5.14 15.99 -6.94
N LEU A 36 5.95 15.60 -5.95
CA LEU A 36 6.38 16.48 -4.86
C LEU A 36 7.16 17.69 -5.37
N LYS A 37 8.03 17.50 -6.37
CA LYS A 37 8.75 18.60 -7.01
C LYS A 37 7.79 19.60 -7.64
N LYS A 38 6.77 19.13 -8.37
CA LYS A 38 5.75 20.00 -8.99
C LYS A 38 4.87 20.73 -7.97
N ILE A 39 4.53 20.08 -6.86
CA ILE A 39 3.85 20.73 -5.73
C ILE A 39 4.75 21.84 -5.16
N ARG A 40 6.03 21.55 -4.93
CA ARG A 40 7.00 22.51 -4.39
C ARG A 40 7.22 23.71 -5.30
N THR A 41 7.24 23.50 -6.62
CA THR A 41 7.34 24.57 -7.61
C THR A 41 6.02 25.31 -7.85
N LYS A 42 4.93 24.93 -7.16
CA LYS A 42 3.56 25.45 -7.36
C LYS A 42 3.03 25.28 -8.79
N GLU A 43 3.63 24.39 -9.58
CA GLU A 43 3.15 23.98 -10.90
C GLU A 43 1.90 23.09 -10.77
N LEU A 44 1.66 22.57 -9.57
CA LEU A 44 0.54 21.71 -9.21
C LEU A 44 -0.11 22.21 -7.94
N ASP A 45 -1.38 22.61 -8.05
CA ASP A 45 -2.20 22.97 -6.89
C ASP A 45 -2.92 21.71 -6.38
N ILE A 46 -2.33 21.12 -5.34
CA ILE A 46 -2.92 19.98 -4.63
C ILE A 46 -3.22 20.50 -3.22
N PRO A 47 -4.46 20.35 -2.73
CA PRO A 47 -4.77 20.71 -1.35
C PRO A 47 -3.77 20.02 -0.44
N LYS A 48 -3.12 20.81 0.42
CA LYS A 48 -2.08 20.36 1.36
C LYS A 48 -2.57 19.05 1.96
N LEU A 49 -1.78 17.97 1.79
CA LEU A 49 -1.95 16.72 2.54
C LEU A 49 -1.79 17.10 4.02
N THR A 50 -2.88 17.55 4.64
CA THR A 50 -2.97 17.66 6.09
C THR A 50 -2.64 16.27 6.59
N LYS A 51 -1.56 16.18 7.38
CA LYS A 51 -1.10 14.94 8.01
C LYS A 51 -2.29 14.02 8.21
N ILE A 52 -2.33 12.92 7.45
CA ILE A 52 -3.02 11.75 7.96
C ILE A 52 -2.16 11.46 9.19
N SER A 53 -2.60 11.94 10.34
CA SER A 53 -2.09 11.49 11.63
C SER A 53 -1.97 9.99 11.49
N SER A 54 -0.79 9.46 11.78
CA SER A 54 -0.58 8.06 12.11
C SER A 54 -1.91 7.39 12.45
N VAL A 55 -2.47 6.62 11.50
CA VAL A 55 -3.50 5.64 11.82
C VAL A 55 -2.73 4.49 12.44
N GLU A 56 -2.21 4.77 13.62
CA GLU A 56 -1.90 3.83 14.66
C GLU A 56 -3.01 4.13 15.69
N ASP A 57 -3.68 3.10 16.19
CA ASP A 57 -4.77 3.12 17.19
C ASP A 57 -6.23 3.00 16.68
N GLU A 58 -6.49 2.33 15.56
CA GLU A 58 -7.61 1.37 15.60
C GLU A 58 -6.97 0.01 15.89
N PRO A 59 -7.25 -0.61 17.06
CA PRO A 59 -6.86 -1.99 17.28
C PRO A 59 -7.36 -2.79 16.07
N LEU A 60 -6.47 -3.56 15.44
CA LEU A 60 -6.92 -4.59 14.49
C LEU A 60 -8.10 -5.29 15.17
N PRO A 61 -9.30 -5.36 14.56
CA PRO A 61 -10.43 -6.03 15.17
C PRO A 61 -9.88 -7.38 15.59
N ALA A 62 -9.92 -7.65 16.91
CA ALA A 62 -9.30 -8.83 17.47
C ALA A 62 -9.60 -9.97 16.51
N GLU A 63 -8.56 -10.58 15.93
CA GLU A 63 -8.72 -11.72 15.04
C GLU A 63 -9.27 -12.84 15.92
N ASN A 64 -10.57 -12.77 16.20
CA ASN A 64 -11.28 -13.88 16.76
C ASN A 64 -11.13 -14.95 15.68
N MET A 65 -10.54 -16.07 16.05
CA MET A 65 -10.55 -17.22 15.17
C MET A 65 -12.02 -17.47 14.86
N ASN A 66 -12.44 -17.18 13.63
CA ASN A 66 -13.75 -17.56 13.18
C ASN A 66 -13.77 -19.09 13.29
N SER A 67 -14.51 -19.62 14.27
CA SER A 67 -14.60 -21.08 14.48
C SER A 67 -15.18 -21.81 13.27
N LYS A 68 -15.76 -21.06 12.32
CA LYS A 68 -16.26 -21.54 11.03
C LYS A 68 -15.33 -21.23 9.86
N SER A 69 -14.10 -20.78 10.11
CA SER A 69 -13.05 -20.64 9.10
C SER A 69 -12.69 -22.01 8.53
N ILE A 70 -12.76 -22.15 7.21
CA ILE A 70 -12.23 -23.32 6.48
C ILE A 70 -10.69 -23.31 6.42
N TYR A 71 -10.07 -22.18 6.72
CA TYR A 71 -8.62 -22.06 6.80
C TYR A 71 -8.17 -22.27 8.25
N THR A 72 -7.73 -23.49 8.56
CA THR A 72 -6.93 -23.76 9.75
C THR A 72 -5.47 -23.64 9.35
N SER A 73 -4.71 -22.78 10.05
CA SER A 73 -3.28 -22.64 9.82
C SER A 73 -2.61 -24.02 9.94
N ARG A 74 -2.06 -24.54 8.83
CA ARG A 74 -1.29 -25.79 8.86
C ARG A 74 -0.01 -25.54 9.64
N LEU A 75 0.32 -26.38 10.62
CA LEU A 75 1.64 -26.36 11.23
C LEU A 75 2.68 -26.54 10.13
N LEU A 76 3.60 -25.58 9.98
CA LEU A 76 4.83 -25.81 9.24
C LEU A 76 5.64 -26.82 10.06
N THR A 77 5.58 -28.10 9.68
CA THR A 77 6.42 -29.14 10.28
C THR A 77 7.87 -28.80 9.95
N SER A 78 8.57 -28.21 10.90
CA SER A 78 10.02 -28.06 10.86
C SER A 78 10.67 -29.41 11.12
N THR A 79 10.66 -30.30 10.14
CA THR A 79 11.68 -31.35 10.04
C THR A 79 12.73 -30.86 9.07
N VAL A 80 13.58 -29.95 9.56
CA VAL A 80 14.93 -29.84 9.01
C VAL A 80 15.62 -31.15 9.39
N TYR A 81 16.03 -31.90 8.36
CA TYR A 81 16.70 -33.18 8.42
C TYR A 81 17.81 -33.20 9.49
N GLU A 82 17.72 -34.13 10.45
CA GLU A 82 18.91 -34.71 11.07
C GLU A 82 19.37 -35.83 10.15
N ALA A 83 20.58 -35.67 9.60
CA ALA A 83 21.36 -36.72 8.96
C ALA A 83 22.74 -36.75 9.62
#